data_AF-A0A2H6NJZ6-F1
#
_entry.id   AF-A0A2H6NJZ6-F1
#
_cell.length_a   1.000
_cell.length_b   1.000
_cell.length_c   1.000
_cell.angle_alpha   90.00
_cell.angle_beta   90.00
_cell.angle_gamma   90.00
#
_symmetry.space_group_name_H-M   'P 1'
#
loop_
_entity.id
_entity.type
_entity.pdbx_description
1 polymer ?
#
loop_
_entity_poly.entity_id
_entity_poly.type
_entity_poly.pdbx_seq_one_letter_code
_entity_poly.pdbx_strand_id
1 'polypeptide(L)'
;ENTLKCKDRCQFNLNFLAVPTSPPKDVTVVSKEGKPRTIIVNWQPPSEANGKITGYIIYYNTDVNAEIHDWVIEPVVGNRLTHQIQELTLDTAYYFKIQARNSKGMGPMSDAVQFRTPKALGSTGKGNRPLDVGTDYKTPLSGSNSPHGSPSPLEYNMLLIIIVSVGVITIVVVVIVAVFCTRRTTSHQKKKRAACKSVNG
;
A
#
# COMPACT_ATOMS: atom_id res chain seq x y z
N GLU A 1 -11.65 38.34 47.62
CA GLU A 1 -11.82 38.36 46.16
C GLU A 1 -10.70 37.65 45.36
N ASN A 2 -9.88 36.77 45.95
CA ASN A 2 -8.76 36.13 45.24
C ASN A 2 -8.75 34.59 45.26
N THR A 3 -9.76 33.95 45.85
CA THR A 3 -9.86 32.48 45.92
C THR A 3 -10.62 31.84 44.75
N LEU A 4 -11.35 32.62 43.93
CA LEU A 4 -12.02 32.10 42.73
C LEU A 4 -11.10 32.07 41.48
N LYS A 5 -10.04 32.90 41.43
CA LYS A 5 -9.13 32.97 40.26
C LYS A 5 -8.18 31.78 40.07
N CYS A 6 -8.09 30.86 41.04
CA CYS A 6 -7.33 29.62 40.89
C CYS A 6 -8.17 28.47 40.30
N LYS A 7 -9.51 28.57 40.27
CA LYS A 7 -10.35 27.48 39.74
C LYS A 7 -10.56 27.56 38.23
N ASP A 8 -10.45 28.76 37.66
CA ASP A 8 -10.63 29.00 36.22
C ASP A 8 -9.34 28.83 35.39
N ARG A 9 -8.18 28.64 36.04
CA ARG A 9 -6.89 28.50 35.34
C ARG A 9 -6.49 27.04 35.06
N CYS A 10 -7.30 26.06 35.48
CA CYS A 10 -7.11 24.64 35.16
C CYS A 10 -8.08 24.14 34.07
N GLN A 11 -8.68 25.04 33.28
CA GLN A 11 -9.36 24.67 32.03
C GLN A 11 -8.43 24.78 30.81
N PHE A 12 -7.12 24.55 30.99
CA PHE A 12 -6.19 24.35 29.87
C PHE A 12 -6.53 23.04 29.16
N ASN A 13 -7.47 23.14 28.22
CA ASN A 13 -7.75 22.26 27.09
C ASN A 13 -7.19 20.82 27.22
N LEU A 14 -7.92 19.97 27.96
CA LEU A 14 -7.54 18.57 28.25
C LEU A 14 -7.54 17.67 26.99
N ASN A 15 -8.03 18.17 25.87
CA ASN A 15 -8.27 17.39 24.65
C ASN A 15 -7.00 16.98 23.89
N PHE A 16 -5.80 17.36 24.34
CA PHE A 16 -4.52 16.94 23.72
C PHE A 16 -3.74 15.92 24.56
N LEU A 17 -4.29 15.50 25.70
CA LEU A 17 -3.57 14.66 26.67
C LEU A 17 -4.01 13.19 26.67
N ALA A 18 -4.97 12.81 25.83
CA ALA A 18 -5.54 11.47 25.81
C ALA A 18 -5.28 10.73 24.48
N VAL A 19 -5.47 9.42 24.49
CA VAL A 19 -5.54 8.59 23.28
C VAL A 19 -6.79 8.97 22.46
N PRO A 20 -6.84 8.68 21.14
CA PRO A 20 -8.08 8.83 20.38
C PRO A 20 -9.18 7.96 21.01
N THR A 21 -10.38 8.49 21.18
CA THR A 21 -11.51 7.79 21.84
C THR A 21 -12.58 7.31 20.86
N SER A 22 -12.50 7.73 19.59
CA SER A 22 -13.32 7.21 18.51
C SER A 22 -12.45 6.51 17.44
N PRO A 23 -13.01 5.57 16.67
CA PRO A 23 -12.28 4.96 15.55
C PRO A 23 -12.21 5.92 14.34
N PRO A 24 -11.38 5.62 13.33
CA PRO A 24 -11.49 6.24 12.01
C PRO A 24 -12.88 6.01 11.40
N LYS A 25 -13.36 6.98 10.63
CA LYS A 25 -14.72 6.99 10.05
C LYS A 25 -14.70 6.63 8.57
N ASP A 26 -15.87 6.32 8.02
CA ASP A 26 -16.12 6.18 6.58
C ASP A 26 -15.10 5.27 5.88
N VAL A 27 -14.79 4.14 6.51
CA VAL A 27 -13.83 3.17 5.99
C VAL A 27 -14.43 2.52 4.75
N THR A 28 -13.75 2.68 3.62
CA THR A 28 -14.17 2.13 2.32
C THR A 28 -13.02 1.33 1.72
N VAL A 29 -13.37 0.22 1.06
CA VAL A 29 -12.40 -0.65 0.39
C VAL A 29 -12.87 -0.84 -1.05
N VAL A 30 -11.99 -0.56 -2.00
CA VAL A 30 -12.28 -0.66 -3.44
C VAL A 30 -11.17 -1.39 -4.17
N SER A 31 -11.51 -2.10 -5.25
CA SER A 31 -10.51 -2.65 -6.18
C SER A 31 -9.74 -1.52 -6.86
N LYS A 32 -8.44 -1.72 -7.06
CA LYS A 32 -7.66 -0.86 -7.95
C LYS A 32 -7.91 -1.26 -9.40
N GLU A 33 -8.28 -0.29 -10.22
CA GLU A 33 -8.51 -0.49 -11.66
C GLU A 33 -7.27 -1.10 -12.34
N GLY A 34 -7.49 -2.11 -13.19
CA GLY A 34 -6.43 -2.86 -13.88
C GLY A 34 -5.54 -3.74 -12.99
N LYS A 35 -5.76 -3.78 -11.67
CA LYS A 35 -4.95 -4.55 -10.71
C LYS A 35 -5.84 -5.34 -9.74
N PRO A 36 -6.36 -6.53 -10.14
CA PRO A 36 -7.38 -7.25 -9.38
C PRO A 36 -6.87 -7.83 -8.04
N ARG A 37 -5.55 -7.93 -7.84
CA ARG A 37 -4.91 -8.32 -6.57
C ARG A 37 -4.54 -7.12 -5.70
N THR A 38 -4.99 -5.93 -6.06
CA THR A 38 -4.72 -4.68 -5.35
C THR A 38 -6.00 -3.99 -4.98
N ILE A 39 -6.09 -3.55 -3.73
CA ILE A 39 -7.20 -2.74 -3.22
C ILE A 39 -6.69 -1.40 -2.73
N ILE A 40 -7.61 -0.45 -2.63
CA ILE A 40 -7.41 0.86 -2.01
C ILE A 40 -8.35 0.94 -0.82
N VAL A 41 -7.78 1.14 0.37
CA VAL A 41 -8.52 1.42 1.60
C VAL A 41 -8.52 2.94 1.79
N ASN A 42 -9.69 3.56 1.92
CA ASN A 42 -9.84 4.98 2.24
C ASN A 42 -10.62 5.14 3.55
N TRP A 43 -10.36 6.21 4.29
CA TRP A 43 -11.03 6.50 5.57
C TRP A 43 -11.03 8.00 5.86
N GLN A 44 -11.74 8.40 6.90
CA GLN A 44 -11.73 9.74 7.48
C GLN A 44 -11.14 9.70 8.90
N PRO A 45 -10.57 10.82 9.40
CA PRO A 45 -10.06 10.89 10.76
C PRO A 45 -11.13 10.57 11.82
N PRO A 46 -10.72 10.14 13.03
CA PRO A 46 -11.63 10.03 14.17
C PRO A 46 -12.35 11.35 14.49
N SER A 47 -13.60 11.29 14.95
CA SER A 47 -14.29 12.47 15.51
C SER A 47 -13.61 12.97 16.79
N GLU A 48 -13.06 12.04 17.59
CA GLU A 48 -12.39 12.31 18.86
C GLU A 48 -10.93 11.86 18.80
N ALA A 49 -10.12 12.62 18.05
CA ALA A 49 -8.70 12.32 17.87
C ALA A 49 -7.84 12.60 19.13
N ASN A 50 -8.34 13.46 20.01
CA ASN A 50 -7.71 13.90 21.26
C ASN A 50 -6.22 14.28 21.14
N GLY A 51 -5.85 14.82 19.98
CA GLY A 51 -4.49 15.19 19.65
C GLY A 51 -4.16 14.98 18.18
N LYS A 52 -2.93 15.33 17.80
CA LYS A 52 -2.44 15.12 16.43
C LYS A 52 -2.28 13.63 16.16
N ILE A 53 -2.96 13.13 15.12
CA ILE A 53 -2.76 11.76 14.64
C ILE A 53 -1.35 11.63 14.08
N THR A 54 -0.63 10.64 14.60
CA THR A 54 0.73 10.28 14.19
C THR A 54 0.76 9.11 13.23
N GLY A 55 -0.27 8.25 13.27
CA GLY A 55 -0.40 7.11 12.38
C GLY A 55 -1.77 6.47 12.42
N TYR A 56 -2.02 5.59 11.45
CA TYR A 56 -3.10 4.63 11.43
C TYR A 56 -2.52 3.23 11.35
N ILE A 57 -3.26 2.22 11.78
CA ILE A 57 -2.90 0.83 11.63
C ILE A 57 -4.09 0.13 11.00
N ILE A 58 -3.87 -0.47 9.83
CA ILE A 58 -4.86 -1.27 9.12
C ILE A 58 -4.59 -2.73 9.47
N TYR A 59 -5.63 -3.44 9.88
CA TYR A 59 -5.61 -4.87 10.15
C TYR A 59 -6.45 -5.55 9.08
N TYR A 60 -5.95 -6.66 8.52
CA TYR A 60 -6.77 -7.49 7.65
C TYR A 60 -6.54 -8.98 7.81
N ASN A 61 -7.59 -9.76 7.61
CA ASN A 61 -7.56 -11.22 7.62
C ASN A 61 -8.68 -11.77 6.72
N THR A 62 -8.57 -13.02 6.28
CA THR A 62 -9.62 -13.76 5.59
C THR A 62 -10.62 -14.41 6.55
N ASP A 63 -10.26 -14.58 7.82
CA ASP A 63 -11.15 -15.02 8.90
C ASP A 63 -11.47 -13.86 9.85
N VAL A 64 -12.75 -13.50 9.94
CA VAL A 64 -13.23 -12.43 10.82
C VAL A 64 -13.15 -12.80 12.30
N ASN A 65 -13.15 -14.10 12.62
CA ASN A 65 -13.13 -14.61 13.98
C ASN A 65 -11.70 -14.88 14.49
N ALA A 66 -10.69 -14.75 13.62
CA ALA A 66 -9.30 -14.87 14.02
C ALA A 66 -8.96 -13.86 15.13
N GLU A 67 -8.12 -14.29 16.08
CA GLU A 67 -7.64 -13.42 17.14
C GLU A 67 -6.84 -12.26 16.55
N ILE A 68 -6.92 -11.06 17.14
CA ILE A 68 -6.38 -9.84 16.54
C ILE A 68 -4.87 -9.88 16.27
N HIS A 69 -4.12 -10.70 17.00
CA HIS A 69 -2.67 -10.86 16.82
C HIS A 69 -2.32 -11.70 15.57
N ASP A 70 -3.26 -12.47 15.04
CA ASP A 70 -3.12 -13.24 13.79
C ASP A 70 -3.48 -12.42 12.55
N TRP A 71 -4.01 -11.20 12.71
CA TRP A 71 -4.34 -10.32 11.58
C TRP A 71 -3.06 -9.73 11.00
N VAL A 72 -3.03 -9.55 9.68
CA VAL A 72 -1.93 -8.86 9.01
C VAL A 72 -2.02 -7.37 9.33
N ILE A 73 -0.87 -6.76 9.66
CA ILE A 73 -0.77 -5.38 10.16
C ILE A 73 -0.06 -4.49 9.14
N GLU A 74 -0.72 -3.42 8.71
CA GLU A 74 -0.19 -2.40 7.78
C GLU A 74 -0.18 -1.01 8.46
N PRO A 75 0.99 -0.52 8.93
CA PRO A 75 1.09 0.80 9.52
C PRO A 75 1.09 1.89 8.44
N VAL A 76 0.36 2.98 8.70
CA VAL A 76 0.25 4.13 7.79
C VAL A 76 0.57 5.43 8.54
N VAL A 77 1.30 6.33 7.89
CA VAL A 77 1.61 7.66 8.44
C VAL A 77 0.34 8.51 8.63
N GLY A 78 0.29 9.30 9.71
CA GLY A 78 -0.93 9.97 10.16
C GLY A 78 -1.49 11.07 9.24
N ASN A 79 -0.73 11.52 8.24
CA ASN A 79 -1.18 12.51 7.26
C ASN A 79 -1.80 11.88 5.99
N ARG A 80 -1.96 10.55 5.95
CA ARG A 80 -2.62 9.84 4.85
C ARG A 80 -3.98 9.33 5.30
N LEU A 81 -4.92 9.39 4.37
CA LEU A 81 -6.29 8.89 4.50
C LEU A 81 -6.61 7.80 3.44
N THR A 82 -5.56 7.27 2.81
CA THR A 82 -5.63 6.25 1.78
C THR A 82 -4.38 5.37 1.79
N HIS A 83 -4.57 4.06 1.58
CA HIS A 83 -3.51 3.08 1.53
C HIS A 83 -3.81 1.97 0.51
N GLN A 84 -2.77 1.44 -0.14
CA GLN A 84 -2.89 0.39 -1.13
C GLN A 84 -2.31 -0.92 -0.59
N ILE A 85 -3.12 -1.97 -0.60
CA ILE A 85 -2.70 -3.33 -0.21
C ILE A 85 -2.64 -4.16 -1.50
N GLN A 86 -1.53 -4.86 -1.71
CA GLN A 86 -1.20 -5.57 -2.94
C GLN A 86 -1.06 -7.07 -2.69
N GLU A 87 -0.93 -7.85 -3.76
CA GLU A 87 -0.73 -9.31 -3.72
C GLU A 87 -1.81 -10.11 -2.98
N LEU A 88 -3.04 -9.60 -2.91
CA LEU A 88 -4.17 -10.33 -2.34
C LEU A 88 -4.55 -11.55 -3.20
N THR A 89 -5.12 -12.56 -2.55
CA THR A 89 -5.68 -13.73 -3.24
C THR A 89 -6.99 -13.33 -3.91
N LEU A 90 -7.18 -13.71 -5.17
CA LEU A 90 -8.41 -13.43 -5.92
C LEU A 90 -9.60 -14.25 -5.39
N ASP A 91 -10.82 -13.81 -5.69
CA ASP A 91 -12.08 -14.42 -5.23
C ASP A 91 -12.12 -14.73 -3.72
N THR A 92 -11.42 -13.94 -2.90
CA THR A 92 -11.28 -14.15 -1.47
C THR A 92 -11.95 -13.02 -0.71
N ALA A 93 -12.73 -13.36 0.32
CA ALA A 93 -13.30 -12.38 1.23
C ALA A 93 -12.24 -11.99 2.28
N TYR A 94 -12.03 -10.70 2.42
CA TYR A 94 -11.15 -10.10 3.43
C TYR A 94 -11.97 -9.19 4.34
N TYR A 95 -11.54 -9.10 5.59
CA TYR A 95 -12.09 -8.22 6.60
C TYR A 95 -11.05 -7.20 6.99
N PHE A 96 -11.45 -5.94 7.08
CA PHE A 96 -10.56 -4.82 7.36
C PHE A 96 -11.01 -4.09 8.61
N LYS A 97 -10.09 -3.84 9.53
CA LYS A 97 -10.28 -2.94 10.67
C LYS A 97 -9.20 -1.88 10.63
N ILE A 98 -9.49 -0.69 11.14
CA ILE A 98 -8.50 0.38 11.23
C ILE A 98 -8.61 1.08 12.58
N GLN A 99 -7.47 1.46 13.16
CA GLN A 99 -7.43 2.33 14.33
C GLN A 99 -6.46 3.49 14.12
N ALA A 100 -6.70 4.59 14.82
CA ALA A 100 -5.80 5.74 14.84
C ALA A 100 -4.83 5.67 16.01
N ARG A 101 -3.66 6.29 15.85
CA ARG A 101 -2.65 6.45 16.89
C ARG A 101 -2.19 7.90 16.97
N ASN A 102 -2.14 8.44 18.17
CA ASN A 102 -1.49 9.72 18.47
C ASN A 102 -0.28 9.52 19.41
N SER A 103 0.31 10.62 19.88
CA SER A 103 1.47 10.58 20.80
C SER A 103 1.18 9.90 22.15
N LYS A 104 -0.08 9.78 22.55
CA LYS A 104 -0.51 9.16 23.81
C LYS A 104 -0.80 7.68 23.67
N GLY A 105 -1.06 7.20 22.45
CA GLY A 105 -1.27 5.78 22.19
C GLY A 105 -2.30 5.52 21.10
N MET A 106 -2.87 4.32 21.16
CA MET A 106 -3.81 3.78 20.18
C MET A 106 -5.25 4.01 20.62
N GLY A 107 -6.10 4.41 19.68
CA GLY A 107 -7.55 4.48 19.89
C GLY A 107 -8.26 3.16 19.57
N PRO A 108 -9.60 3.14 19.64
CA PRO A 108 -10.37 1.96 19.30
C PRO A 108 -10.31 1.63 17.81
N MET A 109 -10.52 0.35 17.48
CA MET A 109 -10.68 -0.12 16.11
C MET A 109 -12.07 0.22 15.57
N SER A 110 -12.15 0.44 14.26
CA SER A 110 -13.41 0.48 13.54
C SER A 110 -14.12 -0.88 13.58
N ASP A 111 -15.40 -0.87 13.25
CA ASP A 111 -16.08 -2.09 12.82
C ASP A 111 -15.38 -2.71 11.61
N ALA A 112 -15.54 -4.03 11.45
CA ALA A 112 -14.95 -4.76 10.35
C ALA A 112 -15.69 -4.44 9.04
N VAL A 113 -14.95 -3.98 8.03
CA VAL A 113 -15.45 -3.84 6.66
C VAL A 113 -15.10 -5.10 5.89
N GLN A 114 -16.09 -5.76 5.32
CA GLN A 114 -15.85 -6.90 4.42
C GLN A 114 -15.66 -6.41 2.99
N PHE A 115 -14.68 -6.97 2.30
CA PHE A 115 -14.49 -6.78 0.86
C PHE A 115 -14.04 -8.08 0.21
N ARG A 116 -14.70 -8.47 -0.89
CA ARG A 116 -14.32 -9.66 -1.68
C ARG A 116 -13.54 -9.21 -2.91
N THR A 117 -12.31 -9.69 -3.05
CA THR A 117 -11.49 -9.42 -4.24
C THR A 117 -12.15 -9.99 -5.49
N PRO A 118 -11.97 -9.38 -6.67
CA PRO A 118 -12.48 -9.90 -7.93
C PRO A 118 -12.02 -11.33 -8.22
N LYS A 119 -12.79 -12.05 -9.02
CA LYS A 119 -12.32 -13.30 -9.63
C LYS A 119 -11.27 -12.98 -10.70
N ALA A 120 -10.42 -13.94 -11.02
CA ALA A 120 -9.63 -13.85 -12.24
C ALA A 120 -10.60 -13.68 -13.41
N LEU A 121 -10.37 -12.69 -14.28
CA LEU A 121 -11.03 -12.66 -15.57
C LEU A 121 -10.56 -13.92 -16.30
N GLY A 122 -11.38 -14.96 -16.28
CA GLY A 122 -11.19 -16.12 -17.12
C GLY A 122 -11.13 -15.63 -18.56
N SER A 123 -10.11 -16.08 -19.29
CA SER A 123 -10.04 -15.98 -20.73
C SER A 123 -11.20 -16.77 -21.35
N THR A 124 -12.43 -16.28 -21.27
CA THR A 124 -13.53 -16.71 -22.14
C THR A 124 -13.34 -16.07 -23.51
N GLY A 125 -12.27 -16.48 -24.18
CA GLY A 125 -12.27 -16.56 -25.62
C GLY A 125 -13.21 -17.69 -26.01
N LYS A 126 -14.41 -17.34 -26.49
CA LYS A 126 -15.20 -18.04 -27.52
C LYS A 126 -16.49 -17.26 -27.75
N GLY A 127 -16.53 -16.58 -28.89
CA GLY A 127 -17.77 -16.03 -29.42
C GLY A 127 -18.73 -17.17 -29.73
N ASN A 128 -19.84 -17.19 -29.02
CA ASN A 128 -21.04 -17.90 -29.45
C ASN A 128 -22.09 -16.84 -29.73
N ARG A 129 -22.14 -16.40 -31.00
CA ARG A 129 -23.32 -15.73 -31.56
C ARG A 129 -24.15 -16.84 -32.23
N PRO A 130 -25.35 -17.18 -31.76
CA PRO A 130 -26.27 -18.00 -32.53
C PRO A 130 -26.74 -17.19 -33.75
N LEU A 131 -26.81 -17.87 -34.89
CA LEU A 131 -27.35 -17.40 -36.16
C LEU A 131 -28.83 -16.98 -36.00
N ASP A 132 -29.10 -15.75 -36.39
CA ASP A 132 -30.22 -15.25 -37.20
C ASP A 132 -31.64 -15.86 -37.02
N VAL A 133 -32.54 -15.06 -36.43
CA VAL A 133 -33.95 -14.98 -36.83
C VAL A 133 -34.30 -13.50 -36.93
N GLY A 134 -34.53 -13.05 -38.16
CA GLY A 134 -34.85 -11.67 -38.47
C GLY A 134 -36.20 -11.21 -37.92
N THR A 135 -36.27 -9.92 -37.60
CA THR A 135 -37.48 -9.13 -37.79
C THR A 135 -37.08 -7.67 -37.95
N ASP A 136 -37.41 -7.14 -39.13
CA ASP A 136 -37.17 -5.78 -39.56
C ASP A 136 -37.85 -4.75 -38.65
N TYR A 137 -37.06 -3.84 -38.09
CA TYR A 137 -37.49 -2.46 -37.92
C TYR A 137 -36.32 -1.52 -38.23
N LYS A 138 -36.54 -0.70 -39.25
CA LYS A 138 -35.64 0.33 -39.75
C LYS A 138 -35.86 1.60 -38.93
N THR A 139 -34.85 2.11 -38.23
CA THR A 139 -34.76 3.53 -37.84
C THR A 139 -33.28 3.94 -37.71
N PRO A 140 -32.89 5.17 -38.11
CA PRO A 140 -31.55 5.45 -38.64
C PRO A 140 -30.63 6.20 -37.66
N LEU A 141 -29.31 5.97 -37.83
CA LEU A 141 -28.15 6.82 -37.47
C LEU A 141 -28.02 7.30 -36.01
N SER A 142 -26.86 7.50 -35.40
CA SER A 142 -25.44 7.26 -35.62
C SER A 142 -24.80 7.87 -34.36
N GLY A 143 -23.87 7.18 -33.70
CA GLY A 143 -23.22 7.74 -32.51
C GLY A 143 -22.38 6.75 -31.70
N SER A 144 -21.61 5.90 -32.37
CA SER A 144 -20.59 5.10 -31.69
C SER A 144 -19.35 5.94 -31.42
N ASN A 145 -19.25 6.49 -30.21
CA ASN A 145 -17.97 6.94 -29.66
C ASN A 145 -17.49 5.87 -28.67
N SER A 146 -16.65 4.98 -29.16
CA SER A 146 -15.70 4.24 -28.34
C SER A 146 -14.31 4.52 -28.88
N PRO A 147 -13.36 4.87 -28.02
CA PRO A 147 -11.99 4.45 -28.19
C PRO A 147 -11.63 3.51 -27.03
N HIS A 148 -11.65 2.24 -27.38
CA HIS A 148 -10.63 1.24 -27.07
C HIS A 148 -9.40 1.79 -26.29
N GLY A 149 -9.37 1.55 -24.98
CA GLY A 149 -8.17 1.70 -24.15
C GLY A 149 -7.35 0.42 -24.11
N SER A 150 -6.86 -0.02 -25.27
CA SER A 150 -5.74 -0.98 -25.30
C SER A 150 -4.46 -0.20 -24.98
N PRO A 151 -3.58 -0.66 -24.08
CA PRO A 151 -2.35 0.06 -23.76
C PRO A 151 -1.55 0.21 -25.05
N SER A 152 -1.32 1.47 -25.42
CA SER A 152 -0.59 1.81 -26.64
C SER A 152 0.80 1.15 -26.65
N PRO A 153 1.39 0.83 -27.82
CA PRO A 153 2.73 0.24 -27.90
C PRO A 153 3.80 1.05 -27.16
N LEU A 154 3.54 2.34 -26.92
CA LEU A 154 4.41 3.24 -26.18
C LEU A 154 4.49 2.92 -24.68
N GLU A 155 3.42 2.41 -24.06
CA GLU A 155 3.44 2.00 -22.64
C GLU A 155 4.24 0.71 -22.44
N TYR A 156 4.17 -0.24 -23.38
CA TYR A 156 5.01 -1.44 -23.35
C TYR A 156 6.49 -1.09 -23.58
N ASN A 157 6.78 -0.18 -24.52
CA ASN A 157 8.13 0.32 -24.72
C ASN A 157 8.67 1.04 -23.46
N MET A 158 7.86 1.86 -22.79
CA MET A 158 8.27 2.51 -21.53
C MET A 158 8.54 1.50 -20.40
N LEU A 159 7.70 0.48 -20.25
CA LEU A 159 7.92 -0.60 -19.27
C LEU A 159 9.19 -1.40 -19.59
N LEU A 160 9.43 -1.72 -20.86
CA LEU A 160 10.67 -2.39 -21.28
C LEU A 160 11.91 -1.53 -20.99
N ILE A 161 11.86 -0.22 -21.22
CA ILE A 161 12.96 0.69 -20.90
C ILE A 161 13.23 0.74 -19.40
N ILE A 162 12.19 0.71 -18.55
CA ILE A 162 12.34 0.66 -17.09
C ILE A 162 12.99 -0.66 -16.67
N ILE A 163 12.54 -1.81 -17.19
CA ILE A 163 13.12 -3.12 -16.86
C ILE A 163 14.58 -3.21 -17.31
N VAL A 164 14.88 -2.78 -18.53
CA VAL A 164 16.25 -2.77 -19.07
C VAL A 164 17.15 -1.82 -18.28
N SER A 165 16.68 -0.62 -17.95
CA SER A 165 17.47 0.33 -17.16
C SER A 165 17.74 -0.18 -15.75
N VAL A 166 16.76 -0.76 -15.05
CA VAL A 166 16.97 -1.38 -13.73
C VAL A 166 17.93 -2.58 -13.84
N GLY A 167 17.82 -3.40 -14.88
CA GLY A 167 18.74 -4.51 -15.15
C GLY A 167 20.17 -4.04 -15.38
N VAL A 168 20.37 -3.00 -16.21
CA VAL A 168 21.70 -2.43 -16.45
C VAL A 168 22.27 -1.79 -15.17
N ILE A 169 21.45 -1.07 -14.40
CA ILE A 169 21.89 -0.45 -13.14
C ILE A 169 22.33 -1.52 -12.13
N THR A 170 21.58 -2.61 -11.98
CA THR A 170 21.94 -3.69 -11.07
C THR A 170 23.24 -4.38 -11.49
N ILE A 171 23.42 -4.66 -12.79
CA ILE A 171 24.68 -5.22 -13.32
C ILE A 171 25.86 -4.28 -13.06
N VAL A 172 25.70 -2.98 -13.31
CA VAL A 172 26.75 -1.98 -13.06
C VAL A 172 27.13 -1.93 -11.58
N VAL A 173 26.13 -1.94 -10.68
CA VAL A 173 26.39 -1.96 -9.22
C VAL A 173 27.15 -3.22 -8.82
N VAL A 174 26.76 -4.39 -9.32
CA VAL A 174 27.47 -5.65 -9.04
C VAL A 174 28.92 -5.61 -9.53
N VAL A 175 29.17 -5.09 -10.74
CA VAL A 175 30.52 -4.93 -11.27
C VAL A 175 31.33 -3.94 -10.44
N ILE A 176 30.75 -2.80 -10.04
CA ILE A 176 31.41 -1.83 -9.17
C ILE A 176 31.79 -2.48 -7.84
N VAL A 177 30.85 -3.20 -7.20
CA VAL A 177 31.11 -3.93 -5.95
C VAL A 177 32.22 -4.98 -6.15
N ALA A 178 32.19 -5.74 -7.25
CA ALA A 178 33.25 -6.71 -7.56
C ALA A 178 34.62 -6.04 -7.77
N VAL A 179 34.68 -4.89 -8.44
CA VAL A 179 35.91 -4.10 -8.61
C VAL A 179 36.40 -3.54 -7.28
N PHE A 180 35.51 -3.07 -6.41
CA PHE A 180 35.88 -2.63 -5.06
C PHE A 180 36.36 -3.80 -4.19
N CYS A 181 35.69 -4.94 -4.25
CA CYS A 181 36.09 -6.17 -3.55
C CYS A 181 37.46 -6.66 -4.04
N THR A 182 37.71 -6.64 -5.35
CA THR A 182 39.01 -7.01 -5.93
C THR A 182 40.10 -5.98 -5.61
N ARG A 183 39.82 -4.68 -5.64
CA ARG A 183 40.76 -3.63 -5.18
C ARG A 183 41.07 -3.73 -3.68
N ARG A 184 40.09 -4.09 -2.86
CA ARG A 184 40.29 -4.28 -1.42
C ARG A 184 41.15 -5.51 -1.15
N THR A 185 40.97 -6.60 -1.90
CA THR A 185 41.81 -7.79 -1.74
C THR A 185 43.26 -7.56 -2.17
N THR A 186 43.52 -6.77 -3.23
CA THR A 186 44.90 -6.41 -3.63
C THR A 186 45.57 -5.51 -2.59
N SER A 187 44.82 -4.61 -1.95
CA SER A 187 45.31 -3.81 -0.81
C SER A 187 45.73 -4.68 0.37
N HIS A 188 44.92 -5.69 0.72
CA HIS A 188 45.28 -6.65 1.78
C HIS A 188 46.48 -7.53 1.41
N GLN A 189 46.64 -7.93 0.15
CA GLN A 189 47.82 -8.68 -0.32
C GLN A 189 49.11 -7.82 -0.28
N LYS A 190 49.03 -6.52 -0.57
CA LYS A 190 50.18 -5.61 -0.49
C LYS A 190 50.64 -5.38 0.96
N LYS A 191 49.69 -5.37 1.92
CA LYS A 191 50.00 -5.26 3.36
C LYS A 191 50.57 -6.56 3.95
N LYS A 192 50.20 -7.74 3.43
CA LYS A 192 50.79 -9.02 3.84
C LYS A 192 52.16 -9.32 3.20
N ARG A 193 52.45 -8.82 1.99
CA ARG A 193 53.80 -8.94 1.39
C ARG A 193 54.87 -8.06 2.09
N ALA A 194 54.47 -7.00 2.79
CA ALA A 194 55.40 -6.20 3.60
C ALA A 194 55.73 -6.85 4.96
N ALA A 195 54.83 -7.69 5.49
CA ALA A 195 55.03 -8.36 6.79
C ALA A 195 55.94 -9.59 6.71
N CYS A 196 56.06 -10.25 5.55
CA CYS A 196 56.96 -11.40 5.39
C CYS A 196 58.44 -11.03 5.14
N LYS A 197 58.80 -9.74 5.05
CA LYS A 197 60.18 -9.31 4.79
C LYS A 197 61.00 -9.01 6.06
N SER A 198 60.46 -9.23 7.25
CA SER A 198 61.09 -8.86 8.53
C SER A 198 61.59 -10.05 9.38
N VAL A 199 61.58 -11.29 8.88
CA VAL A 199 61.94 -12.47 9.70
C VAL A 199 63.30 -13.10 9.37
N ASN A 200 64.06 -12.56 8.41
CA ASN A 200 65.42 -13.02 8.11
C ASN A 200 66.40 -11.83 7.99
N GLY A 201 66.64 -11.14 9.11
CA GLY A 201 67.70 -10.14 9.25
C GLY A 201 68.25 -10.18 10.66
#